data_AF-T1EIK6-F1
#
_entry.id   AF-T1EIK6-F1
#
_cell.length_a   1.000
_cell.length_b   1.000
_cell.length_c   1.000
_cell.angle_alpha   90.00
_cell.angle_beta   90.00
_cell.angle_gamma   90.00
#
_symmetry.space_group_name_H-M   'P 1'
#
loop_
_entity.id
_entity.type
_entity.pdbx_description
1 polymer ?
#
loop_
_entity_poly.entity_id
_entity_poly.type
_entity_poly.pdbx_seq_one_letter_code
_entity_poly.pdbx_strand_id
1 'polypeptide(L)'
;TDRPQSNLEKTLLAWCRKCTHGYQRVNVTNFTTSFRDGLAFNAIFHYHKPDAFNYMPLLSQDHVSNLNHAFNFAERYFGIEAILDADDISVDQPDKKSILIYV
;
A
#
# COMPACT_ATOMS: atom_id res chain seq x y z
N THR A 1 13.44 19.87 3.13
CA THR A 1 14.19 19.26 4.25
C THR A 1 13.32 18.16 4.80
N ASP A 2 13.72 16.89 4.66
CA ASP A 2 12.92 15.76 5.19
C ASP A 2 12.84 15.85 6.72
N ARG A 3 11.63 15.81 7.27
CA ARG A 3 11.45 15.71 8.72
C ARG A 3 12.00 14.35 9.18
N PRO A 4 12.69 14.28 10.33
CA PRO A 4 13.18 13.02 10.86
C PRO A 4 12.04 12.02 11.04
N GLN A 5 12.19 10.81 10.47
CA GLN A 5 11.25 9.72 10.70
C GLN A 5 11.27 9.30 12.17
N SER A 6 10.10 9.12 12.76
CA SER A 6 9.98 8.58 14.12
C SER A 6 10.44 7.12 14.17
N ASN A 7 10.76 6.60 15.37
CA ASN A 7 11.10 5.18 15.53
C ASN A 7 9.95 4.26 15.11
N LEU A 8 8.70 4.69 15.30
CA LEU A 8 7.51 3.98 14.82
C LEU A 8 7.48 3.90 13.30
N GLU A 9 7.68 5.04 12.62
CA GLU A 9 7.69 5.08 11.15
C GLU A 9 8.78 4.18 10.57
N LYS A 10 9.98 4.17 11.16
CA LYS A 10 11.07 3.28 10.72
C LYS A 10 10.71 1.81 10.89
N THR A 11 10.05 1.46 11.98
CA THR A 11 9.63 0.09 12.28
C THR A 11 8.56 -0.36 11.30
N LEU A 12 7.55 0.47 11.05
CA LEU A 12 6.49 0.19 10.08
C LEU A 12 7.05 0.09 8.65
N LEU A 13 7.98 0.99 8.29
CA LEU A 13 8.62 0.95 6.97
C LEU A 13 9.41 -0.34 6.75
N ALA A 14 10.12 -0.80 7.79
CA ALA A 14 10.84 -2.07 7.74
C ALA A 14 9.87 -3.26 7.59
N TRP A 15 8.71 -3.21 8.26
CA TRP A 15 7.67 -4.23 8.12
C TRP A 15 7.08 -4.24 6.71
N CYS A 16 6.72 -3.08 6.13
CA CYS A 16 6.23 -3.01 4.75
C CYS A 16 7.24 -3.61 3.77
N ARG A 17 8.52 -3.27 3.91
CA ARG A 17 9.61 -3.83 3.07
C ARG A 17 9.73 -5.34 3.21
N LYS A 18 9.54 -5.88 4.42
CA LYS A 18 9.54 -7.32 4.65
C LYS A 18 8.37 -7.99 3.94
N CYS A 19 7.15 -7.46 4.07
CA CYS A 19 5.96 -8.02 3.44
C CYS A 19 6.01 -7.95 1.91
N THR A 20 6.60 -6.89 1.37
CA THR A 20 6.68 -6.64 -0.08
C THR A 20 7.95 -7.21 -0.73
N HIS A 21 8.81 -7.89 0.03
CA HIS A 21 10.02 -8.50 -0.51
C HIS A 21 9.66 -9.57 -1.56
N GLY A 22 10.22 -9.45 -2.77
CA GLY A 22 9.98 -10.36 -3.88
C GLY A 22 8.78 -10.00 -4.78
N TYR A 23 7.99 -8.97 -4.44
CA TYR A 23 6.91 -8.49 -5.30
C TYR A 23 7.45 -7.59 -6.40
N GLN A 24 7.08 -7.89 -7.65
CA GLN A 24 7.53 -7.15 -8.80
C GLN A 24 6.95 -5.73 -8.81
N ARG A 25 7.77 -4.74 -9.20
CA ARG A 25 7.41 -3.30 -9.25
C ARG A 25 7.08 -2.66 -7.90
N VAL A 26 7.35 -3.33 -6.77
CA VAL A 26 7.16 -2.73 -5.44
C VAL A 26 8.50 -2.37 -4.83
N ASN A 27 8.65 -1.11 -4.42
CA ASN A 27 9.79 -0.66 -3.63
C ASN A 27 9.34 0.38 -2.59
N VAL A 28 9.07 -0.07 -1.36
CA VAL A 28 8.59 0.80 -0.30
C VAL A 28 9.73 1.57 0.34
N THR A 29 9.77 2.88 0.11
CA THR A 29 10.80 3.80 0.63
C THR A 29 10.26 4.92 1.49
N ASN A 30 8.96 5.21 1.37
CA ASN A 30 8.26 6.24 2.13
C ASN A 30 6.77 5.84 2.32
N PHE A 31 6.02 6.66 3.05
CA PHE A 31 4.57 6.54 3.21
C PHE A 31 3.83 7.58 2.36
N THR A 32 4.34 7.89 1.17
CA THR A 32 3.69 8.78 0.21
C THR A 32 3.70 8.11 -1.16
N THR A 33 4.68 8.47 -2.00
CA THR A 33 4.79 8.03 -3.39
C THR A 33 5.04 6.54 -3.56
N SER A 34 5.53 5.83 -2.54
CA SER A 34 5.65 4.36 -2.61
C SER A 34 4.32 3.61 -2.60
N PHE A 35 3.22 4.27 -2.23
CA PHE A 35 1.89 3.66 -2.13
C PHE A 35 0.91 4.17 -3.20
N ARG A 36 1.27 5.23 -3.93
CA ARG A 36 0.36 5.94 -4.86
C ARG A 36 -0.18 5.07 -6.01
N ASP A 37 0.54 4.02 -6.39
CA ASP A 37 0.16 3.14 -7.51
C ASP A 37 -0.68 1.93 -7.07
N GLY A 38 -0.95 1.82 -5.75
CA GLY A 38 -1.71 0.74 -5.13
C GLY A 38 -0.97 -0.60 -5.03
N LEU A 39 0.20 -0.77 -5.65
CA LEU A 39 0.89 -2.06 -5.69
C LEU A 39 1.46 -2.46 -4.33
N ALA A 40 1.91 -1.49 -3.53
CA ALA A 40 2.41 -1.74 -2.18
C ALA A 40 1.31 -2.25 -1.23
N PHE A 41 0.11 -1.66 -1.28
CA PHE A 41 -1.04 -2.15 -0.49
C PHE A 41 -1.41 -3.58 -0.89
N ASN A 42 -1.57 -3.83 -2.18
CA ASN A 42 -1.89 -5.16 -2.69
C ASN A 42 -0.84 -6.20 -2.31
N ALA A 43 0.45 -5.86 -2.38
CA ALA A 43 1.53 -6.77 -2.00
C ALA A 43 1.53 -7.11 -0.50
N ILE A 44 1.27 -6.12 0.37
CA ILE A 44 1.12 -6.35 1.81
C ILE A 44 -0.05 -7.30 2.09
N PHE A 45 -1.22 -7.04 1.51
CA PHE A 45 -2.40 -7.89 1.72
C PHE A 45 -2.23 -9.30 1.14
N HIS A 46 -1.64 -9.41 -0.06
CA HIS A 46 -1.32 -10.69 -0.68
C HIS A 46 -0.30 -11.48 0.15
N TYR A 47 0.69 -10.83 0.76
CA TYR A 47 1.64 -11.49 1.67
C TYR A 47 0.93 -12.17 2.85
N HIS A 48 -0.11 -11.54 3.40
CA HIS A 48 -0.90 -12.11 4.50
C HIS A 48 -1.93 -13.15 4.05
N LYS A 49 -2.39 -13.09 2.80
CA LYS A 49 -3.37 -14.02 2.24
C LYS A 49 -3.09 -14.33 0.76
N PRO A 50 -2.03 -15.10 0.46
CA PRO A 50 -1.55 -15.30 -0.91
C PRO A 50 -2.53 -16.08 -1.80
N ASP A 51 -3.41 -16.88 -1.20
CA ASP A 51 -4.34 -17.72 -1.96
C ASP A 51 -5.63 -16.99 -2.39
N ALA A 52 -5.80 -15.72 -2.01
CA ALA A 52 -7.07 -15.01 -2.19
C ALA A 52 -7.20 -14.26 -3.53
N PHE A 53 -6.10 -13.91 -4.18
CA PHE A 53 -6.09 -13.33 -5.52
C PHE A 53 -4.73 -13.51 -6.19
N ASN A 54 -4.68 -13.38 -7.53
CA ASN A 54 -3.41 -13.38 -8.27
C ASN A 54 -2.85 -11.96 -8.35
N TYR A 55 -1.61 -11.75 -7.90
CA TYR A 55 -0.95 -10.45 -7.95
C TYR A 55 -0.57 -10.00 -9.37
N MET A 56 -0.22 -10.92 -10.27
CA MET A 56 0.38 -10.58 -11.58
C MET A 56 -0.49 -9.67 -12.46
N PRO A 57 -1.82 -9.84 -12.56
CA PRO A 57 -2.68 -8.95 -13.33
C PRO A 57 -2.63 -7.48 -12.88
N LEU A 58 -2.38 -7.20 -11.59
CA LEU A 58 -2.33 -5.84 -11.04
C LEU A 58 -1.19 -4.99 -11.64
N LEU A 59 -0.12 -5.64 -12.12
CA LEU A 59 1.03 -4.96 -12.74
C LEU A 59 0.69 -4.17 -14.01
N SER A 60 -0.46 -4.49 -14.63
CA SER A 60 -0.97 -3.85 -15.85
C SER A 60 -2.14 -2.89 -15.62
N GLN A 61 -2.63 -2.78 -14.38
CA GLN A 61 -3.73 -1.89 -14.03
C GLN A 61 -3.25 -0.47 -13.75
N ASP A 62 -4.16 0.50 -13.85
CA ASP A 62 -3.92 1.87 -13.42
C ASP A 62 -3.93 1.98 -11.88
N HIS A 63 -3.45 3.13 -11.38
CA HIS A 63 -3.28 3.37 -9.95
C HIS A 63 -4.60 3.27 -9.18
N VAL A 64 -5.67 3.89 -9.71
CA VAL A 64 -6.97 3.97 -9.03
C VAL A 64 -7.61 2.58 -8.95
N SER A 65 -7.53 1.81 -10.04
CA SER A 65 -7.98 0.41 -10.03
C SER A 65 -7.23 -0.45 -9.00
N ASN A 66 -5.90 -0.33 -8.94
CA ASN A 66 -5.09 -1.06 -7.96
C ASN A 66 -5.42 -0.66 -6.51
N LEU A 67 -5.59 0.63 -6.24
CA LEU A 67 -5.94 1.15 -4.92
C LEU A 67 -7.32 0.65 -4.47
N ASN A 68 -8.33 0.79 -5.34
CA ASN A 68 -9.68 0.29 -5.08
C ASN A 68 -9.69 -1.23 -4.86
N HIS A 69 -8.92 -1.99 -5.65
CA HIS A 69 -8.78 -3.43 -5.41
C HIS A 69 -8.22 -3.71 -4.02
N ALA A 70 -7.16 -3.02 -3.60
CA ALA A 70 -6.55 -3.21 -2.29
C ALA A 70 -7.52 -2.91 -1.14
N PHE A 71 -8.23 -1.78 -1.21
CA PHE A 71 -9.15 -1.35 -0.15
C PHE A 71 -10.36 -2.29 -0.04
N ASN A 72 -10.97 -2.65 -1.17
CA ASN A 72 -12.06 -3.63 -1.20
C ASN A 72 -11.61 -5.00 -0.70
N PHE A 73 -10.39 -5.42 -1.04
CA PHE A 73 -9.82 -6.66 -0.53
C PHE A 73 -9.64 -6.60 0.99
N ALA A 74 -9.12 -5.50 1.51
CA ALA A 74 -8.89 -5.30 2.93
C ALA A 74 -10.18 -5.35 3.74
N GLU A 75 -11.22 -4.66 3.27
CA GLU A 75 -12.54 -4.67 3.89
C GLU A 75 -13.14 -6.08 3.89
N ARG A 76 -13.13 -6.75 2.72
CA ARG A 76 -13.76 -8.06 2.56
C ARG A 76 -13.08 -9.18 3.36
N TYR A 77 -11.75 -9.19 3.42
CA TYR A 77 -11.00 -10.32 3.97
C TYR A 77 -10.39 -10.06 5.35
N PHE A 78 -10.20 -8.80 5.73
CA PHE A 78 -9.63 -8.43 7.03
C PHE A 78 -10.57 -7.55 7.86
N GLY A 79 -11.70 -7.08 7.31
CA GLY A 79 -12.62 -6.18 8.01
C GLY A 79 -12.04 -4.79 8.26
N ILE A 80 -11.05 -4.37 7.45
CA ILE A 80 -10.41 -3.06 7.55
C ILE A 80 -11.21 -2.09 6.69
N GLU A 81 -11.89 -1.13 7.34
CA GLU A 81 -12.67 -0.10 6.65
C GLU A 81 -11.80 0.76 5.74
N ALA A 82 -12.26 1.01 4.52
CA ALA A 82 -11.60 1.88 3.55
C ALA A 82 -11.81 3.35 3.94
N ILE A 83 -10.90 3.90 4.74
CA ILE A 83 -10.89 5.33 5.13
C ILE A 83 -10.16 6.23 4.13
N LEU A 84 -9.59 5.66 3.06
CA LEU A 84 -8.85 6.35 2.01
C LEU A 84 -9.62 6.32 0.71
N ASP A 85 -9.63 7.44 -0.01
CA ASP A 85 -10.13 7.52 -1.38
C ASP A 85 -8.98 7.23 -2.37
N ALA A 86 -9.24 6.40 -3.38
CA ALA A 86 -8.23 6.02 -4.37
C ALA A 86 -7.74 7.22 -5.21
N ASP A 87 -8.61 8.17 -5.54
CA ASP A 87 -8.24 9.35 -6.29
C ASP A 87 -7.29 10.24 -5.46
N ASP A 88 -7.56 10.41 -4.17
CA ASP A 88 -6.71 11.19 -3.24
C ASP A 88 -5.32 10.57 -3.02
N ILE A 89 -5.20 9.26 -3.13
CA ILE A 89 -3.91 8.56 -2.98
C ILE A 89 -3.13 8.49 -4.31
N SER A 90 -3.82 8.46 -5.45
CA SER A 90 -3.19 8.31 -6.77
C SER A 90 -2.40 9.55 -7.26
N VAL A 91 -2.59 10.69 -6.59
CA VAL A 91 -1.91 11.96 -6.87
C VAL A 91 -0.38 11.88 -6.73
N ASP A 92 0.33 12.91 -7.20
CA ASP A 92 1.80 12.91 -7.19
C ASP A 92 2.42 12.95 -5.80
N GLN A 93 1.72 13.52 -4.82
CA GLN A 93 2.18 13.65 -3.44
C GLN A 93 0.99 13.39 -2.48
N PRO A 94 0.66 12.12 -2.21
CA PRO A 94 -0.42 11.79 -1.29
C PRO A 94 -0.04 12.13 0.15
N ASP A 95 -1.05 12.34 1.01
CA ASP A 95 -0.82 12.69 2.41
C ASP A 95 -0.18 11.52 3.18
N LYS A 96 0.99 11.80 3.76
CA LYS A 96 1.78 10.82 4.51
C LYS A 96 1.03 10.24 5.71
N LYS A 97 0.29 11.09 6.42
CA LYS A 97 -0.34 10.71 7.69
C LYS A 97 -1.54 9.79 7.43
N SER A 98 -2.31 10.06 6.38
CA SER A 98 -3.40 9.18 5.95
C SER A 98 -2.91 7.77 5.61
N ILE A 99 -1.82 7.65 4.83
CA ILE A 99 -1.22 6.34 4.52
C ILE A 99 -0.69 5.66 5.78
N LEU A 100 0.01 6.39 6.66
CA LEU A 100 0.51 5.84 7.93
C LEU A 100 -0.57 5.33 8.87
N ILE A 101 -1.76 5.93 8.87
CA ILE A 101 -2.88 5.50 9.73
C ILE A 101 -3.52 4.23 9.18
N TYR A 102 -3.56 4.08 7.85
CA TYR A 102 -4.18 2.94 7.21
C TYR A 102 -3.32 1.67 7.21
N VAL A 103 -1.99 1.83 7.15
CA VAL A 103 -1.01 0.73 7.17
C VAL A 103 -0.75 0.24 8.60
#